data_AF-X1AL47-F1
#
_entry.id   AF-X1AL47-F1
#
_cell.length_a   1.000
_cell.length_b   1.000
_cell.length_c   1.000
_cell.angle_alpha   90.00
_cell.angle_beta   90.00
_cell.angle_gamma   90.00
#
_symmetry.space_group_name_H-M   'P 1'
#
loop_
_entity.id
_entity.type
_entity.pdbx_description
1 polymer ?
#
loop_
_entity_poly.entity_id
_entity_poly.type
_entity_poly.pdbx_seq_one_letter_code
_entity_poly.pdbx_strand_id
1 'polypeptide(L)'
;TGAFPRNLIVNDKSPDAYEKLVARLLANPAYGERMAVYWLDLVRYADTIGYHSDTNMEVSAYRDYVIKAFNKNLSYKQFTIEQLAGDLLSEPTLDQKVASAYNRLLQTTEEGGAQAAEYPG
;
A
#
# COMPACT_ATOMS: atom_id res chain seq x y z
N THR A 1 7.36 -20.16 -8.11
CA THR A 1 6.95 -20.63 -9.46
C THR A 1 5.45 -20.93 -9.45
N GLY A 2 4.61 -19.90 -9.61
CA GLY A 2 3.14 -20.06 -9.59
C GLY A 2 2.60 -20.10 -11.02
N ALA A 3 2.38 -21.29 -11.56
CA ALA A 3 1.76 -21.43 -12.87
C ALA A 3 0.30 -20.95 -12.79
N PHE A 4 -0.05 -19.91 -13.57
CA PHE A 4 -1.45 -19.54 -13.80
C PHE A 4 -2.20 -20.76 -14.35
N PRO A 5 -3.24 -21.24 -13.67
CA PRO A 5 -3.94 -22.44 -14.08
C PRO A 5 -4.86 -22.12 -15.26
N ARG A 6 -4.28 -22.11 -16.47
CA ARG A 6 -4.93 -21.76 -17.75
C ARG A 6 -6.13 -22.67 -18.12
N ASN A 7 -6.37 -23.73 -17.37
CA ASN A 7 -7.19 -24.88 -17.77
C ASN A 7 -8.25 -25.28 -16.71
N LEU A 8 -8.55 -24.41 -15.75
CA LEU A 8 -9.55 -24.70 -14.71
C LEU A 8 -11.01 -24.58 -15.19
N ILE A 9 -11.36 -23.53 -15.94
CA ILE A 9 -12.75 -23.35 -16.42
C ILE A 9 -13.16 -24.47 -17.38
N VAL A 10 -12.27 -24.85 -18.30
CA VAL A 10 -12.59 -25.78 -19.40
C VAL A 10 -12.99 -27.17 -18.89
N ASN A 11 -12.53 -27.55 -17.70
CA ASN A 11 -12.78 -28.86 -17.11
C ASN A 11 -13.84 -28.86 -16.01
N ASP A 12 -14.24 -27.70 -15.49
CA ASP A 12 -15.31 -27.59 -14.48
C ASP A 12 -16.66 -27.36 -15.18
N LYS A 13 -17.55 -28.34 -15.06
CA LYS A 13 -18.88 -28.36 -15.69
C LYS A 13 -19.98 -27.82 -14.77
N SER A 14 -19.64 -27.39 -13.55
CA SER A 14 -20.63 -26.88 -12.63
C SER A 14 -21.23 -25.54 -13.11
N PRO A 15 -22.49 -25.24 -12.78
CA PRO A 15 -23.11 -23.98 -13.20
C PRO A 15 -22.44 -22.73 -12.60
N ASP A 16 -21.65 -22.90 -11.53
CA ASP A 16 -20.90 -21.88 -10.79
C ASP A 16 -19.38 -21.93 -11.04
N ALA A 17 -18.92 -22.60 -12.11
CA ALA A 17 -17.49 -22.79 -12.41
C ALA A 17 -16.73 -21.47 -12.57
N TYR A 18 -17.37 -20.44 -13.13
CA TYR A 18 -16.78 -19.11 -13.29
C TYR A 18 -16.59 -18.42 -11.94
N GLU A 19 -17.62 -18.42 -11.10
CA GLU A 19 -17.62 -17.84 -9.75
C GLU A 19 -16.56 -18.50 -8.87
N LYS A 20 -16.42 -19.83 -8.95
CA LYS A 20 -15.34 -20.58 -8.28
C LYS A 20 -13.96 -20.15 -8.73
N LEU A 21 -13.75 -19.94 -10.04
CA LEU A 21 -12.47 -19.44 -10.53
C LEU A 21 -12.21 -18.03 -10.00
N VAL A 22 -13.18 -17.12 -10.11
CA VAL A 22 -13.03 -15.74 -9.63
C VAL A 22 -12.69 -15.74 -8.14
N ALA A 23 -13.44 -16.50 -7.32
CA ALA A 23 -13.18 -16.62 -5.89
C ALA A 23 -11.76 -17.13 -5.61
N ARG A 24 -11.29 -18.12 -6.38
CA ARG A 24 -9.93 -18.65 -6.26
C ARG A 24 -8.85 -17.64 -6.63
N LEU A 25 -9.09 -16.84 -7.68
CA LEU A 25 -8.16 -15.81 -8.13
C LEU A 25 -8.09 -14.66 -7.11
N LEU A 26 -9.23 -14.22 -6.58
CA LEU A 26 -9.31 -13.18 -5.56
C LEU A 26 -8.71 -13.63 -4.21
N ALA A 27 -8.80 -14.93 -3.89
CA ALA A 27 -8.21 -15.50 -2.68
C ALA A 27 -6.69 -15.74 -2.78
N ASN A 28 -6.09 -15.62 -3.96
CA ASN A 28 -4.64 -15.80 -4.13
C ASN A 28 -3.88 -14.59 -3.57
N PRO A 29 -2.90 -14.74 -2.67
CA PRO A 29 -2.13 -13.61 -2.12
C PRO A 29 -1.50 -12.70 -3.19
N ALA A 30 -1.16 -13.25 -4.36
CA ALA A 30 -0.62 -12.51 -5.49
C ALA A 30 -1.61 -11.49 -6.08
N TYR A 31 -2.92 -11.63 -5.81
CA TYR A 31 -3.92 -10.63 -6.17
C TYR A 31 -3.64 -9.30 -5.46
N GLY A 32 -3.46 -9.31 -4.14
CA GLY A 32 -3.17 -8.11 -3.37
C GLY A 32 -1.84 -7.47 -3.76
N GLU A 33 -0.81 -8.28 -4.03
CA GLU A 33 0.47 -7.78 -4.54
C GLU A 33 0.28 -7.06 -5.88
N ARG A 34 -0.47 -7.64 -6.81
CA ARG A 34 -0.72 -7.05 -8.13
C ARG A 34 -1.55 -5.76 -8.03
N MET A 35 -2.58 -5.73 -7.19
CA MET A 35 -3.44 -4.57 -7.02
C MET A 35 -2.73 -3.42 -6.29
N ALA A 36 -1.89 -3.75 -5.30
CA ALA A 36 -1.13 -2.77 -4.55
C ALA A 36 -0.18 -1.95 -5.43
N VAL A 37 0.41 -2.54 -6.48
CA VAL A 37 1.28 -1.81 -7.43
C VAL A 37 0.60 -0.56 -7.98
N TYR A 38 -0.65 -0.67 -8.43
CA TYR A 38 -1.36 0.49 -8.98
C TYR A 38 -1.66 1.55 -7.93
N TRP A 39 -1.97 1.14 -6.70
CA TRP A 39 -2.22 2.08 -5.61
C TRP A 39 -0.93 2.81 -5.20
N LEU A 40 0.17 2.06 -5.05
CA LEU A 40 1.46 2.59 -4.64
C LEU A 40 2.03 3.58 -5.65
N ASP A 41 1.79 3.34 -6.95
CA ASP A 41 2.10 4.30 -8.02
C ASP A 41 1.29 5.60 -7.87
N LEU A 42 -0.02 5.50 -7.65
CA LEU A 42 -0.90 6.68 -7.48
C LEU A 42 -0.48 7.57 -6.30
N VAL A 43 -0.07 6.97 -5.18
CA VAL A 43 0.35 7.70 -3.98
C VAL A 43 1.82 8.08 -3.99
N ARG A 44 2.54 7.82 -5.10
CA ARG A 44 3.96 8.11 -5.28
C ARG A 44 4.83 7.48 -4.19
N TYR A 45 4.52 6.24 -3.83
CA TYR A 45 5.32 5.48 -2.89
C TYR A 45 6.77 5.39 -3.40
N ALA A 46 7.70 5.85 -2.57
CA ALA A 46 9.13 5.69 -2.78
C ALA A 46 9.80 5.37 -1.44
N ASP A 47 10.84 4.56 -1.49
CA ASP A 47 11.75 4.29 -0.37
C ASP A 47 12.87 5.35 -0.29
N THR A 48 12.73 6.49 -0.97
CA THR A 48 13.68 7.60 -0.97
C THR A 48 12.99 8.95 -0.90
N ILE A 49 13.63 9.94 -0.29
CA ILE A 49 13.10 11.31 -0.12
C ILE A 49 13.14 12.12 -1.43
N GLY A 50 14.11 11.87 -2.32
CA GLY A 50 14.11 12.29 -3.73
C GLY A 50 14.09 13.80 -3.98
N TYR A 51 14.45 14.65 -3.00
CA TYR A 51 14.44 16.11 -3.14
C TYR A 51 15.85 16.73 -3.22
N HIS A 52 16.67 16.57 -2.17
CA HIS A 52 18.06 17.07 -2.14
C HIS A 52 19.12 15.97 -2.20
N SER A 53 18.75 14.75 -1.80
CA SER A 53 19.57 13.55 -1.83
C SER A 53 18.66 12.32 -1.87
N ASP A 54 19.15 11.20 -2.41
CA ASP A 54 18.45 9.90 -2.40
C ASP A 54 18.58 9.24 -1.01
N THR A 55 18.21 9.98 0.05
CA THR A 55 18.19 9.45 1.41
C THR A 55 17.07 8.43 1.53
N ASN A 56 17.39 7.25 2.07
CA ASN A 56 16.45 6.18 2.30
C ASN A 56 15.36 6.59 3.31
N MET A 57 14.10 6.33 2.98
CA MET A 57 12.95 6.52 3.84
C MET A 57 12.31 5.16 4.11
N GLU A 58 12.28 4.72 5.37
CA GLU A 58 11.72 3.43 5.74
C GLU A 58 10.18 3.49 5.79
N VAL A 59 9.53 3.25 4.65
CA VAL A 59 8.06 3.22 4.51
C VAL A 59 7.51 1.86 4.07
N SER A 60 8.33 0.81 4.07
CA SER A 60 7.97 -0.55 3.65
C SER A 60 6.74 -1.10 4.39
N ALA A 61 6.54 -0.73 5.65
CA ALA A 61 5.35 -1.10 6.42
C ALA A 61 4.04 -0.61 5.78
N TYR A 62 4.04 0.58 5.16
CA TYR A 62 2.87 1.11 4.45
C TYR A 62 2.56 0.28 3.19
N ARG A 63 3.59 -0.09 2.41
CA ARG A 63 3.42 -1.01 1.28
C ARG A 63 2.76 -2.33 1.73
N ASP A 64 3.27 -2.90 2.81
CA ASP A 64 2.77 -4.17 3.34
C ASP A 64 1.33 -4.03 3.85
N TYR A 65 0.96 -2.88 4.45
CA TYR A 65 -0.43 -2.55 4.79
C TYR A 65 -1.33 -2.53 3.55
N VAL A 66 -0.93 -1.85 2.47
CA VAL A 66 -1.73 -1.76 1.23
C VAL A 66 -1.97 -3.16 0.64
N ILE A 67 -0.93 -4.01 0.57
CA ILE A 67 -1.06 -5.41 0.10
C ILE A 67 -2.06 -6.19 0.97
N LYS A 68 -1.94 -6.07 2.31
CA LYS A 68 -2.87 -6.71 3.25
C LYS A 68 -4.30 -6.20 3.07
N ALA A 69 -4.50 -4.90 2.86
CA ALA A 69 -5.83 -4.31 2.68
C ALA A 69 -6.55 -4.89 1.45
N PHE A 70 -5.85 -5.03 0.32
CA PHE A 70 -6.40 -5.67 -0.88
C PHE A 70 -6.71 -7.16 -0.65
N ASN A 71 -5.80 -7.91 -0.04
CA ASN A 71 -6.01 -9.34 0.23
C ASN A 71 -7.14 -9.60 1.25
N LYS A 72 -7.37 -8.67 2.19
CA LYS A 72 -8.50 -8.73 3.14
C LYS A 72 -9.82 -8.25 2.53
N ASN A 73 -9.81 -7.77 1.28
CA ASN A 73 -10.95 -7.11 0.65
C ASN A 73 -11.52 -5.98 1.54
N LEU A 74 -10.62 -5.16 2.10
CA LEU A 74 -11.01 -4.05 2.96
C LEU A 74 -11.89 -3.08 2.16
N SER A 75 -13.03 -2.67 2.74
CA SER A 75 -13.91 -1.74 2.05
C SER A 75 -13.17 -0.44 1.73
N TYR A 76 -13.41 0.12 0.54
CA TYR A 76 -12.79 1.38 0.12
C TYR A 76 -13.00 2.50 1.15
N LYS A 77 -14.19 2.58 1.76
CA LYS A 77 -14.51 3.52 2.83
C LYS A 77 -13.57 3.38 4.03
N GLN A 78 -13.36 2.15 4.52
CA GLN A 78 -12.47 1.93 5.67
C GLN A 78 -11.01 2.18 5.27
N PHE A 79 -10.61 1.73 4.09
CA PHE A 79 -9.26 1.93 3.57
C PHE A 79 -8.89 3.42 3.46
N THR A 80 -9.80 4.28 3.03
CA THR A 80 -9.54 5.73 2.98
C THR A 80 -9.53 6.38 4.35
N ILE A 81 -10.41 5.96 5.28
CA ILE A 81 -10.39 6.44 6.67
C ILE A 81 -9.07 6.09 7.34
N GLU A 82 -8.59 4.85 7.21
CA GLU A 82 -7.34 4.40 7.84
C GLU A 82 -6.13 5.14 7.28
N GLN A 83 -6.10 5.43 5.99
CA GLN A 83 -5.02 6.21 5.39
C GLN A 83 -5.02 7.68 5.82
N LEU A 84 -6.18 8.30 5.95
CA LEU A 84 -6.26 9.72 6.31
C LEU A 84 -6.12 9.95 7.81
N ALA A 85 -6.63 9.05 8.65
CA ALA A 85 -6.80 9.25 10.08
C ALA A 85 -6.71 7.96 10.92
N GLY A 86 -6.02 6.93 10.44
CA GLY A 86 -5.94 5.64 11.12
C GLY A 86 -5.33 5.69 12.53
N ASP A 87 -4.42 6.64 12.78
CA ASP A 87 -3.84 6.92 14.10
C ASP A 87 -4.76 7.71 15.04
N LEU A 88 -5.84 8.30 14.51
CA LEU A 88 -6.85 9.06 15.26
C LEU A 88 -8.10 8.23 15.60
N LEU A 89 -8.16 6.96 15.17
CA LEU A 89 -9.25 6.06 15.54
C LEU A 89 -9.20 5.76 17.05
N SER A 90 -10.34 5.41 17.66
CA SER A 90 -10.38 4.94 19.04
C SER A 90 -9.65 3.60 19.16
N GLU A 91 -8.64 3.52 20.02
CA GLU A 91 -7.79 2.32 20.21
C GLU A 91 -7.26 1.74 18.88
N PRO A 92 -6.43 2.52 18.14
CA PRO A 92 -6.04 2.16 16.79
C PRO A 92 -5.06 0.98 16.78
N THR A 93 -5.31 0.02 15.89
CA THR A 93 -4.40 -1.11 15.67
C THR A 93 -3.08 -0.64 15.05
N LEU A 94 -2.05 -1.48 15.12
CA LEU A 94 -0.76 -1.18 14.48
C LEU A 94 -0.91 -0.98 12.96
N ASP A 95 -1.67 -1.84 12.28
CA ASP A 95 -1.93 -1.70 10.84
C ASP A 95 -2.60 -0.35 10.53
N GLN A 96 -3.52 0.14 11.37
CA GLN A 96 -4.18 1.44 11.19
C GLN A 96 -3.25 2.63 11.45
N LYS A 97 -2.35 2.54 12.44
CA LYS A 97 -1.30 3.54 12.64
C LYS A 97 -0.31 3.57 11.48
N VAL A 98 0.01 2.41 10.91
CA VAL A 98 0.85 2.31 9.71
C VAL A 98 0.15 2.88 8.48
N ALA A 99 -1.17 2.68 8.36
CA ALA A 99 -1.96 3.21 7.25
C ALA A 99 -1.86 4.75 7.15
N SER A 100 -1.84 5.45 8.29
CA SER A 100 -1.75 6.92 8.30
C SER A 100 -0.40 7.47 7.84
N ALA A 101 0.60 6.61 7.63
CA ALA A 101 1.83 6.95 6.93
C ALA A 101 1.59 7.44 5.49
N TYR A 102 0.41 7.19 4.91
CA TYR A 102 -0.07 7.82 3.66
C TYR A 102 0.21 9.33 3.63
N ASN A 103 -0.04 10.03 4.75
CA ASN A 103 0.17 11.48 4.85
C ASN A 103 1.65 11.90 4.81
N ARG A 104 2.59 10.94 4.86
CA ARG A 104 4.04 11.15 4.87
C ARG A 104 4.73 10.71 3.57
N LEU A 105 3.97 10.22 2.58
CA LEU A 105 4.52 9.74 1.31
C LEU A 105 4.84 10.87 0.32
N LEU A 106 4.33 12.08 0.56
CA LEU A 106 4.69 13.24 -0.26
C LEU A 106 6.14 13.63 -0.01
N GLN A 107 6.80 14.18 -1.03
CA GLN A 107 8.18 14.66 -0.95
C GLN A 107 8.36 15.55 0.29
N THR A 108 9.25 15.13 1.17
CA THR A 108 9.68 15.90 2.33
C THR A 108 10.98 16.62 1.98
N THR A 109 11.09 17.88 2.38
CA THR A 109 12.35 18.62 2.27
C THR A 109 13.20 18.32 3.51
N GLU A 110 14.30 17.60 3.36
CA GLU A 110 15.41 17.69 4.34
C GLU A 110 16.22 18.95 4.00
N GLU A 111 15.66 20.14 4.25
CA GLU A 111 16.54 21.29 4.45
C GLU A 111 17.21 21.07 5.80
N GLY A 112 18.49 20.69 5.76
CA GLY A 112 19.38 20.88 6.90
C GLY A 112 19.27 22.34 7.30
N GLY A 113 18.61 22.59 8.44
CA GLY A 113 18.03 23.89 8.77
C GLY A 113 18.97 25.06 8.56
N ALA A 114 18.38 26.23 8.26
CA ALA A 114 19.08 27.51 8.21
C ALA A 114 20.13 27.57 9.33
N GLN A 115 21.41 27.51 8.94
CA GLN A 115 22.51 27.67 9.87
C GLN A 115 22.44 29.09 10.40
N ALA A 116 22.09 29.25 11.68
CA ALA A 116 21.97 30.56 12.34
C ALA A 116 23.33 31.31 12.48
N ALA A 117 24.37 30.89 11.75
CA ALA A 117 25.73 31.42 11.81
C ALA A 117 26.17 32.16 10.53
N GLU A 118 25.33 32.26 9.48
CA GLU A 118 25.74 32.89 8.20
C GLU A 118 25.26 34.34 8.00
N TYR A 119 25.13 35.11 9.09
CA TYR A 119 25.09 36.58 9.02
C TYR A 119 26.07 37.20 10.02
N PRO A 120 27.37 37.32 9.67
CA PRO A 120 28.19 38.38 10.23
C PRO A 120 27.86 39.66 9.46
N GLY A 121 26.83 40.38 9.95
CA GLY A 121 26.48 41.73 9.51
C GLY A 121 26.32 42.63 10.71
#